data_AF-A0AA39A6E3-F1
#
_entry.id   AF-A0AA39A6E3-F1
#
_cell.length_a   1.000
_cell.length_b   1.000
_cell.length_c   1.000
_cell.angle_alpha   90.00
_cell.angle_beta   90.00
_cell.angle_gamma   90.00
#
_symmetry.space_group_name_H-M   'P 1'
#
loop_
_entity.id
_entity.type
_entity.pdbx_description
1 polymer ?
#
loop_
_entity_poly.entity_id
_entity_poly.type
_entity_poly.pdbx_seq_one_letter_code
_entity_poly.pdbx_strand_id
1 'polypeptide(L)'
;MPELRSGVRRGRAHRNPNAIRIEDERVTAVRTRPRRAAQNRRGKVVVDGGERDVLRGLGLKETSFEEEEVKVLGATGGGGGGGGGGSGPPREEVVEKEMDEYDSGGRSGDKGPGAEDEGSTAPLPEKVQVGGSPVYKIERKLGKGGFGQVYVGRRIGGNSNERTGAGAVEVALKFEHRSSKGCNYGPPYEWQVYNALGGSHGVPRVHYKGRQGDYYVMVMDMLGPSLWDVWNNNSHTMSIEMVACIAIEAISILEKMHSRGYVHGDVKPENFLLGPPGTNEEKKLFLVDLGLATKWRDSSTGLHVEYDQRPDVFRGTVRYASVHAHLGRTGSRRDDLESLAYTLIFLLRGRLPWQGYQGENKGFLVCKKKMATSPEALCCFCPQPFRQFVEYVVNLKFDEEPNYAKYISLFDGIVGPNPDIRPINTDGAQKLIYQVGHKRGRLTMEEEDDEQPKKKVRMGMPATQWISVYNARRPMKQRYVL
;
A
#
# COMPACT_ATOMS: atom_id res chain seq x y z
N MET A 1 14.13 77.88 23.39
CA MET A 1 13.52 78.82 24.36
C MET A 1 12.46 79.62 23.63
N PRO A 2 11.26 79.84 24.20
CA PRO A 2 10.59 79.06 25.26
C PRO A 2 9.08 78.83 24.84
N GLU A 3 8.10 78.22 25.53
CA GLU A 3 7.95 77.37 26.74
C GLU A 3 6.51 76.74 26.74
N LEU A 4 6.12 76.04 27.82
CA LEU A 4 4.74 75.75 28.31
C LEU A 4 3.89 74.70 27.53
N ARG A 5 3.25 73.69 28.16
CA ARG A 5 3.27 73.27 29.59
C ARG A 5 2.96 71.78 29.80
N SER A 6 3.27 71.30 31.01
CA SER A 6 3.09 69.95 31.61
C SER A 6 1.66 69.34 31.56
N GLY A 7 1.45 68.03 31.76
CA GLY A 7 2.39 66.95 32.20
C GLY A 7 1.71 65.58 32.47
N VAL A 8 2.41 64.67 33.16
CA VAL A 8 2.09 63.22 33.23
C VAL A 8 1.94 62.70 34.68
N ARG A 9 1.05 61.72 34.92
CA ARG A 9 1.24 60.68 35.97
C ARG A 9 0.37 59.42 35.80
N ARG A 10 0.90 58.28 36.28
CA ARG A 10 0.19 56.97 36.43
C ARG A 10 -0.44 56.86 37.83
N GLY A 11 -1.50 56.08 37.98
CA GLY A 11 -2.12 55.70 39.27
C GLY A 11 -2.47 54.20 39.32
N ARG A 12 -2.69 53.64 40.53
CA ARG A 12 -2.87 52.19 40.77
C ARG A 12 -4.21 51.91 41.47
N ALA A 13 -4.75 50.70 41.33
CA ALA A 13 -6.05 50.31 41.88
C ALA A 13 -5.98 49.68 43.29
N HIS A 14 -7.00 49.91 44.13
CA HIS A 14 -7.47 49.17 45.33
C HIS A 14 -8.64 49.98 45.96
N ARG A 15 -9.63 49.46 46.72
CA ARG A 15 -10.08 48.08 47.06
C ARG A 15 -11.54 48.11 47.58
N ASN A 16 -12.20 46.96 47.52
CA ASN A 16 -13.25 46.37 48.41
C ASN A 16 -13.81 47.15 49.62
N PRO A 17 -15.06 46.86 50.04
CA PRO A 17 -15.22 45.89 51.14
C PRO A 17 -16.43 44.92 51.10
N ASN A 18 -16.21 43.73 51.70
CA ASN A 18 -17.13 42.74 52.32
C ASN A 18 -18.25 42.10 51.46
N ALA A 19 -18.47 40.78 51.40
CA ALA A 19 -18.48 39.67 52.40
C ALA A 19 -19.74 39.69 53.31
N ILE A 20 -20.35 38.59 53.76
CA ILE A 20 -19.90 37.22 54.14
C ILE A 20 -20.99 36.20 53.62
N ARG A 21 -20.67 35.03 53.04
CA ARG A 21 -20.55 33.65 53.65
C ARG A 21 -21.75 33.26 54.56
N ILE A 22 -22.28 32.03 54.50
CA ILE A 22 -21.86 30.88 55.33
C ILE A 22 -22.54 29.57 54.82
N GLU A 23 -21.75 28.48 54.82
CA GLU A 23 -22.03 27.03 54.98
C GLU A 23 -23.31 26.36 54.40
N ASP A 24 -23.28 25.20 53.73
CA ASP A 24 -22.61 23.88 53.96
C ASP A 24 -23.35 22.96 54.95
N GLU A 25 -24.11 21.99 54.40
CA GLU A 25 -24.18 20.66 55.00
C GLU A 25 -24.52 19.57 53.96
N ARG A 26 -24.37 18.30 54.38
CA ARG A 26 -24.53 17.08 53.57
C ARG A 26 -25.87 16.41 53.87
N VAL A 27 -26.32 15.45 53.02
CA VAL A 27 -26.72 14.07 53.39
C VAL A 27 -27.49 13.35 52.26
N THR A 28 -27.32 12.03 52.23
CA THR A 28 -27.74 10.96 51.29
C THR A 28 -29.17 10.94 50.70
N ALA A 29 -29.30 10.52 49.42
CA ALA A 29 -30.14 9.39 48.92
C ALA A 29 -30.04 9.32 47.37
N VAL A 30 -29.60 8.26 46.68
CA VAL A 30 -30.07 6.85 46.60
C VAL A 30 -31.44 6.67 45.90
N ARG A 31 -31.40 6.44 44.58
CA ARG A 31 -32.28 5.56 43.76
C ARG A 31 -31.75 5.55 42.32
N THR A 32 -31.16 4.51 41.72
CA THR A 32 -31.45 3.06 41.59
C THR A 32 -32.64 2.71 40.67
N ARG A 33 -32.35 2.23 39.44
CA ARG A 33 -32.78 0.94 38.82
C ARG A 33 -32.74 1.00 37.28
N PRO A 34 -32.69 -0.15 36.56
CA PRO A 34 -32.18 -1.46 36.96
C PRO A 34 -31.21 -2.11 35.94
N ARG A 35 -30.24 -2.90 36.43
CA ARG A 35 -29.69 -4.01 35.63
C ARG A 35 -30.76 -5.09 35.48
N ARG A 36 -30.91 -5.69 34.29
CA ARG A 36 -31.52 -7.03 34.12
C ARG A 36 -30.41 -8.07 34.02
N ALA A 37 -30.55 -9.18 34.72
CA ALA A 37 -29.68 -10.35 34.61
C ALA A 37 -30.48 -11.62 34.90
N ALA A 38 -30.14 -12.70 34.20
CA ALA A 38 -30.51 -14.10 34.42
C ALA A 38 -31.97 -14.43 34.82
N GLN A 39 -32.69 -15.10 33.92
CA GLN A 39 -33.63 -16.16 34.33
C GLN A 39 -33.06 -17.50 33.86
N ASN A 40 -32.61 -18.32 34.81
CA ASN A 40 -32.03 -19.63 34.57
C ASN A 40 -33.05 -20.69 35.02
N ARG A 41 -33.55 -21.53 34.11
CA ARG A 41 -34.53 -22.59 34.42
C ARG A 41 -33.85 -23.97 34.37
N ARG A 42 -33.82 -24.62 35.53
CA ARG A 42 -33.40 -26.03 35.68
C ARG A 42 -34.49 -26.98 35.16
N GLY A 43 -34.06 -28.02 34.44
CA GLY A 43 -34.81 -29.25 34.15
C GLY A 43 -33.78 -30.33 33.85
N LYS A 44 -33.11 -30.88 34.86
CA LYS A 44 -33.50 -32.02 35.73
C LYS A 44 -33.04 -33.34 35.09
N VAL A 45 -32.10 -33.98 35.78
CA VAL A 45 -31.43 -35.23 35.39
C VAL A 45 -32.34 -36.44 35.62
N VAL A 46 -32.21 -37.45 34.75
CA VAL A 46 -32.46 -38.87 35.06
C VAL A 46 -31.22 -39.64 34.59
N VAL A 47 -30.86 -40.72 35.29
CA VAL A 47 -29.66 -41.53 35.05
C VAL A 47 -30.07 -42.97 34.77
N ASP A 48 -29.50 -43.55 33.71
CA ASP A 48 -29.22 -44.97 33.53
C ASP A 48 -28.15 -45.06 32.40
N GLY A 49 -27.23 -46.01 32.33
CA GLY A 49 -26.98 -47.15 33.22
C GLY A 49 -26.72 -48.42 32.40
N GLY A 50 -25.46 -48.75 32.12
CA GLY A 50 -25.12 -50.00 31.41
C GLY A 50 -23.79 -49.99 30.66
N GLU A 51 -22.82 -50.73 31.18
CA GLU A 51 -21.60 -51.12 30.45
C GLU A 51 -21.82 -52.41 29.65
N ARG A 52 -21.15 -52.52 28.49
CA ARG A 52 -20.43 -53.75 28.08
C ARG A 52 -19.60 -53.58 26.81
N ASP A 53 -18.47 -54.28 26.77
CA ASP A 53 -17.58 -54.41 25.61
C ASP A 53 -18.17 -55.24 24.46
N VAL A 54 -17.77 -54.91 23.22
CA VAL A 54 -17.43 -55.89 22.17
C VAL A 54 -16.26 -55.34 21.34
N LEU A 55 -15.27 -56.20 21.04
CA LEU A 55 -14.10 -55.93 20.19
C LEU A 55 -14.34 -56.28 18.71
N ARG A 56 -13.42 -55.79 17.83
CA ARG A 56 -13.32 -55.93 16.35
C ARG A 56 -14.09 -54.86 15.55
N GLY A 57 -13.56 -54.33 14.44
CA GLY A 57 -12.20 -54.47 13.89
C GLY A 57 -12.08 -54.08 12.40
N LEU A 58 -10.83 -54.06 11.89
CA LEU A 58 -10.40 -53.85 10.48
C LEU A 58 -10.49 -52.40 9.94
N GLY A 59 -9.55 -52.03 9.05
CA GLY A 59 -9.87 -51.05 7.98
C GLY A 59 -8.90 -49.93 7.60
N LEU A 60 -7.70 -49.80 8.18
CA LEU A 60 -6.74 -48.78 7.69
C LEU A 60 -6.20 -49.16 6.30
N LYS A 61 -6.19 -48.18 5.37
CA LYS A 61 -5.44 -48.22 4.11
C LYS A 61 -4.54 -47.00 4.03
N GLU A 62 -3.24 -47.23 4.03
CA GLU A 62 -2.26 -46.25 3.59
C GLU A 62 -2.15 -46.30 2.06
N THR A 63 -1.83 -45.17 1.44
CA THR A 63 -1.45 -45.09 0.02
C THR A 63 -0.23 -44.20 -0.09
N SER A 64 0.95 -44.83 -0.19
CA SER A 64 2.18 -44.18 -0.65
C SER A 64 2.01 -43.70 -2.09
N PHE A 65 2.62 -42.57 -2.42
CA PHE A 65 2.88 -42.16 -3.80
C PHE A 65 4.39 -42.13 -4.02
N GLU A 66 4.82 -42.61 -5.17
CA GLU A 66 6.21 -42.90 -5.50
C GLU A 66 6.93 -41.69 -6.11
N GLU A 67 8.24 -41.62 -5.94
CA GLU A 67 9.11 -40.63 -6.58
C GLU A 67 9.60 -41.20 -7.93
N GLU A 68 9.27 -40.56 -9.06
CA GLU A 68 9.89 -40.91 -10.35
C GLU A 68 11.19 -40.13 -10.59
N GLU A 69 12.31 -40.86 -10.71
CA GLU A 69 13.60 -40.30 -11.12
C GLU A 69 13.63 -39.94 -12.62
N VAL A 70 14.08 -38.72 -12.94
CA VAL A 70 14.34 -38.33 -14.33
C VAL A 70 15.66 -38.94 -14.82
N LYS A 71 15.57 -40.05 -15.56
CA LYS A 71 16.75 -40.70 -16.17
C LYS A 71 17.29 -39.90 -17.36
N VAL A 72 18.54 -39.45 -17.23
CA VAL A 72 19.35 -38.91 -18.32
C VAL A 72 20.14 -40.06 -18.97
N LEU A 73 20.04 -40.19 -20.29
CA LEU A 73 20.94 -41.00 -21.14
C LEU A 73 21.24 -40.23 -22.41
N GLY A 74 22.41 -40.47 -23.02
CA GLY A 74 22.83 -39.73 -24.22
C GLY A 74 23.81 -40.47 -25.13
N ALA A 75 23.97 -39.91 -26.32
CA ALA A 75 25.03 -40.11 -27.32
C ALA A 75 25.27 -41.54 -27.88
N THR A 76 24.89 -41.75 -29.14
CA THR A 76 25.64 -42.40 -30.26
C THR A 76 24.67 -42.56 -31.46
N GLY A 77 25.08 -42.65 -32.74
CA GLY A 77 26.39 -42.40 -33.34
C GLY A 77 26.48 -42.91 -34.80
N GLY A 78 26.33 -42.03 -35.81
CA GLY A 78 26.44 -42.34 -37.25
C GLY A 78 25.18 -42.98 -37.89
N GLY A 79 24.97 -42.93 -39.22
CA GLY A 79 25.69 -42.13 -40.23
C GLY A 79 25.37 -42.47 -41.70
N GLY A 80 25.00 -41.47 -42.51
CA GLY A 80 25.20 -41.43 -43.98
C GLY A 80 24.12 -42.02 -44.91
N GLY A 81 24.06 -41.48 -46.15
CA GLY A 81 23.28 -42.02 -47.29
C GLY A 81 22.09 -41.17 -47.72
N GLY A 82 22.21 -40.44 -48.83
CA GLY A 82 21.18 -39.50 -49.32
C GLY A 82 20.18 -40.08 -50.34
N GLY A 83 19.11 -39.32 -50.60
CA GLY A 83 18.12 -39.56 -51.65
C GLY A 83 17.10 -38.41 -51.69
N GLY A 84 16.76 -37.92 -52.88
CA GLY A 84 15.86 -36.76 -53.05
C GLY A 84 14.41 -37.15 -53.35
N GLY A 85 13.47 -36.25 -53.06
CA GLY A 85 12.05 -36.40 -53.38
C GLY A 85 11.18 -35.45 -52.56
N GLY A 86 10.66 -34.39 -53.18
CA GLY A 86 9.94 -33.34 -52.46
C GLY A 86 8.42 -33.53 -52.43
N SER A 87 7.83 -33.44 -51.25
CA SER A 87 6.42 -33.05 -51.06
C SER A 87 6.27 -32.42 -49.67
N GLY A 88 5.69 -31.22 -49.61
CA GLY A 88 5.59 -30.46 -48.36
C GLY A 88 4.28 -30.71 -47.62
N PRO A 89 4.30 -30.99 -46.30
CA PRO A 89 3.10 -30.90 -45.46
C PRO A 89 2.65 -29.44 -45.29
N PRO A 90 1.39 -29.19 -44.86
CA PRO A 90 0.81 -27.85 -44.85
C PRO A 90 1.42 -26.90 -43.82
N ARG A 91 1.16 -25.60 -44.01
CA ARG A 91 1.48 -24.56 -43.02
C ARG A 91 0.58 -24.73 -41.80
N GLU A 92 1.16 -24.79 -40.61
CA GLU A 92 0.43 -24.51 -39.38
C GLU A 92 0.28 -22.99 -39.24
N GLU A 93 -0.95 -22.52 -39.13
CA GLU A 93 -1.23 -21.12 -38.82
C GLU A 93 -0.98 -20.88 -37.34
N VAL A 94 -0.03 -19.99 -37.02
CA VAL A 94 0.22 -19.58 -35.63
C VAL A 94 -0.92 -18.68 -35.19
N VAL A 95 -1.97 -19.28 -34.63
CA VAL A 95 -3.06 -18.55 -33.98
C VAL A 95 -2.51 -17.82 -32.76
N GLU A 96 -2.29 -16.52 -32.88
CA GLU A 96 -1.98 -15.66 -31.75
C GLU A 96 -3.13 -15.73 -30.75
N LYS A 97 -2.87 -16.32 -29.59
CA LYS A 97 -3.90 -16.52 -28.57
C LYS A 97 -4.00 -15.26 -27.72
N GLU A 98 -5.12 -14.56 -27.84
CA GLU A 98 -5.42 -13.37 -27.04
C GLU A 98 -5.28 -13.65 -25.54
N MET A 99 -4.78 -12.64 -24.81
CA MET A 99 -4.50 -12.75 -23.38
C MET A 99 -5.77 -12.44 -22.59
N ASP A 100 -6.37 -13.47 -21.99
CA ASP A 100 -7.60 -13.38 -21.21
C ASP A 100 -7.57 -12.23 -20.17
N GLU A 101 -8.65 -11.46 -20.09
CA GLU A 101 -8.94 -10.63 -18.92
C GLU A 101 -8.96 -11.48 -17.64
N TYR A 102 -8.79 -10.86 -16.46
CA TYR A 102 -9.71 -11.10 -15.32
C TYR A 102 -9.38 -10.19 -14.13
N ASP A 103 -10.35 -9.31 -13.86
CA ASP A 103 -10.97 -9.03 -12.55
C ASP A 103 -10.11 -8.71 -11.30
N SER A 104 -10.59 -7.71 -10.57
CA SER A 104 -10.05 -7.18 -9.32
C SER A 104 -11.03 -7.25 -8.14
N GLY A 105 -11.94 -8.24 -8.10
CA GLY A 105 -12.78 -8.48 -6.92
C GLY A 105 -13.63 -9.75 -6.99
N GLY A 106 -13.16 -10.84 -6.37
CA GLY A 106 -13.82 -12.14 -6.44
C GLY A 106 -15.31 -12.14 -6.03
N ARG A 107 -16.15 -12.64 -6.94
CA ARG A 107 -17.55 -13.04 -6.70
C ARG A 107 -17.63 -14.57 -6.59
N SER A 108 -18.57 -15.05 -5.77
CA SER A 108 -18.91 -16.48 -5.65
C SER A 108 -20.29 -16.75 -6.25
N GLY A 109 -20.43 -17.85 -7.00
CA GLY A 109 -21.72 -18.35 -7.50
C GLY A 109 -22.10 -17.84 -8.89
N ASP A 110 -22.01 -18.73 -9.88
CA ASP A 110 -22.46 -18.50 -11.27
C ASP A 110 -24.00 -18.46 -11.39
N LYS A 111 -24.51 -17.55 -12.24
CA LYS A 111 -25.86 -17.63 -12.85
C LYS A 111 -26.13 -16.61 -13.97
N GLY A 112 -25.68 -16.90 -15.19
CA GLY A 112 -26.36 -16.52 -16.45
C GLY A 112 -26.33 -15.03 -16.91
N PRO A 113 -26.51 -14.76 -18.22
CA PRO A 113 -26.41 -13.41 -18.77
C PRO A 113 -27.74 -12.64 -18.70
N GLY A 114 -27.91 -11.81 -17.66
CA GLY A 114 -29.04 -10.88 -17.58
C GLY A 114 -29.09 -10.10 -16.28
N ALA A 115 -28.90 -8.78 -16.37
CA ALA A 115 -28.84 -7.83 -15.25
C ALA A 115 -27.77 -8.16 -14.19
N GLU A 116 -26.60 -7.54 -14.31
CA GLU A 116 -25.69 -7.45 -13.16
C GLU A 116 -26.35 -6.68 -12.01
N ASP A 117 -26.11 -7.15 -10.79
CA ASP A 117 -26.67 -6.61 -9.54
C ASP A 117 -26.18 -5.17 -9.24
N GLU A 118 -26.91 -4.17 -9.75
CA GLU A 118 -26.88 -2.80 -9.24
C GLU A 118 -27.55 -2.74 -7.85
N GLY A 119 -26.85 -3.30 -6.86
CA GLY A 119 -27.31 -3.47 -5.48
C GLY A 119 -27.60 -2.17 -4.72
N SER A 120 -28.76 -1.57 -5.01
CA SER A 120 -29.47 -0.56 -4.19
C SER A 120 -28.63 0.63 -3.70
N THR A 121 -27.74 1.17 -4.53
CA THR A 121 -27.13 2.49 -4.29
C THR A 121 -27.99 3.59 -4.90
N ALA A 122 -28.23 4.66 -4.14
CA ALA A 122 -29.00 5.80 -4.62
C ALA A 122 -28.32 6.42 -5.88
N PRO A 123 -29.08 6.92 -6.87
CA PRO A 123 -28.49 7.48 -8.09
C PRO A 123 -27.59 8.68 -7.77
N LEU A 124 -26.44 8.75 -8.44
CA LEU A 124 -25.53 9.89 -8.33
C LEU A 124 -26.21 11.18 -8.83
N PRO A 125 -26.03 12.32 -8.14
CA PRO A 125 -26.68 13.57 -8.54
C PRO A 125 -26.02 14.14 -9.81
N GLU A 126 -26.81 14.59 -10.79
CA GLU A 126 -26.28 15.17 -12.06
C GLU A 126 -25.28 16.32 -11.83
N LYS A 127 -25.42 17.04 -10.71
CA LYS A 127 -24.62 18.20 -10.31
C LYS A 127 -24.19 18.10 -8.85
N VAL A 128 -22.95 18.46 -8.57
CA VAL A 128 -22.35 18.48 -7.22
C VAL A 128 -22.11 19.91 -6.76
N GLN A 129 -22.43 20.20 -5.49
CA GLN A 129 -21.92 21.36 -4.77
C GLN A 129 -21.71 21.01 -3.29
N VAL A 130 -20.48 21.12 -2.79
CA VAL A 130 -20.11 20.71 -1.42
C VAL A 130 -19.11 21.67 -0.78
N GLY A 131 -19.24 21.92 0.53
CA GLY A 131 -18.24 22.68 1.29
C GLY A 131 -17.94 24.10 0.78
N GLY A 132 -18.92 24.76 0.15
CA GLY A 132 -18.76 26.09 -0.45
C GLY A 132 -18.15 26.09 -1.87
N SER A 133 -18.06 24.93 -2.52
CA SER A 133 -17.52 24.81 -3.88
C SER A 133 -18.35 25.56 -4.95
N PRO A 134 -17.78 25.79 -6.14
CA PRO A 134 -18.57 25.92 -7.37
C PRO A 134 -19.51 24.73 -7.57
N VAL A 135 -20.53 24.91 -8.42
CA VAL A 135 -21.33 23.79 -8.91
C VAL A 135 -20.56 23.07 -10.02
N TYR A 136 -20.47 21.75 -9.97
CA TYR A 136 -19.86 20.91 -11.01
C TYR A 136 -20.92 19.99 -11.62
N LYS A 137 -20.96 19.85 -12.94
CA LYS A 137 -21.68 18.76 -13.61
C LYS A 137 -20.86 17.47 -13.50
N ILE A 138 -21.48 16.33 -13.18
CA ILE A 138 -20.82 15.04 -13.35
C ILE A 138 -20.77 14.69 -14.84
N GLU A 139 -19.59 14.29 -15.32
CA GLU A 139 -19.37 13.81 -16.69
C GLU A 139 -18.92 12.34 -16.67
N ARG A 140 -17.97 11.96 -17.53
CA ARG A 140 -17.48 10.58 -17.64
C ARG A 140 -16.88 10.06 -16.32
N LYS A 141 -17.04 8.77 -16.09
CA LYS A 141 -16.37 8.05 -15.01
C LYS A 141 -14.86 7.99 -15.27
N LEU A 142 -14.07 8.06 -14.19
CA LEU A 142 -12.62 7.88 -14.17
C LEU A 142 -12.24 6.51 -13.58
N GLY A 143 -12.97 6.01 -12.59
CA GLY A 143 -12.71 4.70 -12.00
C GLY A 143 -13.70 4.27 -10.92
N LYS A 144 -13.51 3.05 -10.40
CA LYS A 144 -14.20 2.48 -9.24
C LYS A 144 -13.16 1.73 -8.41
N GLY A 145 -12.90 2.19 -7.19
CA GLY A 145 -12.06 1.50 -6.21
C GLY A 145 -12.91 0.71 -5.21
N GLY A 146 -12.24 0.02 -4.28
CA GLY A 146 -12.92 -0.78 -3.25
C GLY A 146 -13.79 0.01 -2.26
N PHE A 147 -13.64 1.34 -2.23
CA PHE A 147 -14.34 2.23 -1.29
C PHE A 147 -15.32 3.18 -1.99
N GLY A 148 -15.13 3.50 -3.27
CA GLY A 148 -15.91 4.54 -3.94
C GLY A 148 -15.69 4.63 -5.46
N GLN A 149 -16.33 5.62 -6.07
CA GLN A 149 -16.30 5.87 -7.52
C GLN A 149 -15.74 7.27 -7.80
N VAL A 150 -14.98 7.41 -8.90
CA VAL A 150 -14.36 8.69 -9.30
C VAL A 150 -14.88 9.09 -10.67
N TYR A 151 -15.21 10.37 -10.86
CA TYR A 151 -15.75 10.95 -12.09
C TYR A 151 -15.06 12.27 -12.42
N VAL A 152 -15.10 12.68 -13.68
CA VAL A 152 -14.80 14.08 -14.07
C VAL A 152 -15.95 14.97 -13.59
N GLY A 153 -15.62 16.05 -12.90
CA GLY A 153 -16.53 17.16 -12.63
C GLY A 153 -16.19 18.36 -13.51
N ARG A 154 -17.11 18.82 -14.37
CA ARG A 154 -16.94 20.06 -15.14
C ARG A 154 -17.61 21.23 -14.43
N ARG A 155 -16.86 22.29 -14.15
CA ARG A 155 -17.34 23.49 -13.45
C ARG A 155 -18.46 24.18 -14.25
N ILE A 156 -19.58 24.46 -13.60
CA ILE A 156 -20.68 25.28 -14.14
C ILE A 156 -20.48 26.72 -13.66
N GLY A 157 -20.16 27.61 -14.60
CA GLY A 157 -20.16 29.06 -14.39
C GLY A 157 -18.85 29.67 -13.89
N GLY A 158 -18.61 30.91 -14.35
CA GLY A 158 -17.40 31.70 -14.12
C GLY A 158 -16.37 31.54 -15.25
N ASN A 159 -15.73 32.64 -15.64
CA ASN A 159 -14.73 32.68 -16.72
C ASN A 159 -13.35 32.17 -16.24
N SER A 160 -13.32 30.95 -15.69
CA SER A 160 -12.05 30.26 -15.40
C SER A 160 -11.57 29.51 -16.63
N ASN A 161 -10.32 29.72 -17.00
CA ASN A 161 -9.58 28.87 -17.94
C ASN A 161 -8.47 28.06 -17.22
N GLU A 162 -8.52 27.99 -15.89
CA GLU A 162 -7.54 27.24 -15.08
C GLU A 162 -7.68 25.73 -15.32
N ARG A 163 -6.54 25.04 -15.44
CA ARG A 163 -6.47 23.58 -15.63
C ARG A 163 -6.17 22.80 -14.35
N THR A 164 -5.75 23.46 -13.28
CA THR A 164 -5.33 22.86 -12.00
C THR A 164 -5.78 23.71 -10.82
N GLY A 165 -5.88 23.12 -9.63
CA GLY A 165 -6.27 23.85 -8.42
C GLY A 165 -7.76 24.17 -8.29
N ALA A 166 -8.10 24.87 -7.20
CA ALA A 166 -9.48 25.05 -6.73
C ALA A 166 -10.38 25.91 -7.65
N GLY A 167 -9.83 26.60 -8.65
CA GLY A 167 -10.58 27.33 -9.66
C GLY A 167 -10.75 26.58 -10.98
N ALA A 168 -10.19 25.39 -11.14
CA ALA A 168 -10.12 24.64 -12.39
C ALA A 168 -11.48 24.37 -13.07
N VAL A 169 -11.45 24.26 -14.40
CA VAL A 169 -12.60 23.89 -15.25
C VAL A 169 -12.99 22.43 -15.07
N GLU A 170 -12.01 21.54 -14.93
CA GLU A 170 -12.21 20.11 -14.68
C GLU A 170 -11.53 19.71 -13.36
N VAL A 171 -12.21 18.86 -12.58
CA VAL A 171 -11.76 18.35 -11.28
C VAL A 171 -12.09 16.87 -11.16
N ALA A 172 -11.36 16.14 -10.31
CA ALA A 172 -11.75 14.79 -9.95
C ALA A 172 -12.79 14.81 -8.81
N LEU A 173 -13.94 14.17 -9.02
CA LEU A 173 -15.00 14.00 -8.03
C LEU A 173 -15.00 12.56 -7.51
N LYS A 174 -14.55 12.35 -6.26
CA LYS A 174 -14.59 11.03 -5.60
C LYS A 174 -15.81 10.94 -4.68
N PHE A 175 -16.64 9.91 -4.90
CA PHE A 175 -17.86 9.62 -4.17
C PHE A 175 -17.74 8.32 -3.37
N GLU A 176 -18.02 8.37 -2.07
CA GLU A 176 -18.23 7.19 -1.23
C GLU A 176 -19.64 7.24 -0.61
N HIS A 177 -20.39 6.14 -0.73
CA HIS A 177 -21.76 6.06 -0.21
C HIS A 177 -21.75 5.91 1.32
N ARG A 178 -22.78 6.42 2.00
CA ARG A 178 -22.86 6.37 3.48
C ARG A 178 -22.90 4.95 4.06
N SER A 179 -23.31 3.94 3.28
CA SER A 179 -23.27 2.52 3.68
C SER A 179 -21.98 1.79 3.31
N SER A 180 -21.01 2.45 2.66
CA SER A 180 -19.69 1.86 2.41
C SER A 180 -18.98 1.53 3.72
N LYS A 181 -18.12 0.49 3.70
CA LYS A 181 -17.43 -0.01 4.90
C LYS A 181 -16.57 1.04 5.61
N GLY A 182 -16.12 2.10 4.92
CA GLY A 182 -15.38 3.23 5.48
C GLY A 182 -16.23 4.29 6.21
N CYS A 183 -17.55 4.27 6.02
CA CYS A 183 -18.48 5.36 6.41
C CYS A 183 -19.31 5.13 7.67
N ASN A 184 -19.19 3.95 8.30
CA ASN A 184 -20.04 3.53 9.43
C ASN A 184 -20.07 4.51 10.63
N TYR A 185 -19.06 5.38 10.76
CA TYR A 185 -18.90 6.31 11.89
C TYR A 185 -18.82 7.79 11.45
N GLY A 186 -19.10 8.12 10.19
CA GLY A 186 -18.98 9.48 9.65
C GLY A 186 -18.38 9.51 8.24
N PRO A 187 -17.70 10.60 7.85
CA PRO A 187 -16.96 10.65 6.59
C PRO A 187 -15.79 9.64 6.55
N PRO A 188 -15.35 9.22 5.36
CA PRO A 188 -14.25 8.25 5.20
C PRO A 188 -12.96 8.67 5.92
N TYR A 189 -12.24 7.71 6.48
CA TYR A 189 -10.94 7.97 7.12
C TYR A 189 -9.93 8.65 6.17
N GLU A 190 -10.01 8.35 4.87
CA GLU A 190 -9.24 9.00 3.80
C GLU A 190 -9.28 10.55 3.88
N TRP A 191 -10.42 11.13 4.29
CA TRP A 191 -10.57 12.58 4.45
C TRP A 191 -9.64 13.17 5.52
N GLN A 192 -9.28 12.39 6.53
CA GLN A 192 -8.33 12.76 7.57
C GLN A 192 -6.88 12.64 7.07
N VAL A 193 -6.61 11.61 6.25
CA VAL A 193 -5.30 11.43 5.62
C VAL A 193 -5.01 12.58 4.64
N TYR A 194 -5.95 12.97 3.78
CA TYR A 194 -5.78 14.16 2.94
C TYR A 194 -5.69 15.48 3.71
N ASN A 195 -6.26 15.60 4.92
CA ASN A 195 -5.99 16.76 5.78
C ASN A 195 -4.53 16.81 6.26
N ALA A 196 -3.90 15.64 6.48
CA ALA A 196 -2.52 15.55 6.94
C ALA A 196 -1.48 15.59 5.79
N LEU A 197 -1.87 15.16 4.58
CA LEU A 197 -0.96 14.93 3.45
C LEU A 197 -1.26 15.76 2.19
N GLY A 198 -2.50 16.22 1.94
CA GLY A 198 -2.91 16.81 0.67
C GLY A 198 -2.07 18.03 0.27
N GLY A 199 -1.60 18.06 -0.98
CA GLY A 199 -0.68 19.10 -1.46
C GLY A 199 0.76 18.99 -0.93
N SER A 200 1.10 17.92 -0.21
CA SER A 200 2.50 17.50 -0.07
C SER A 200 3.05 17.06 -1.43
N HIS A 201 4.37 17.04 -1.57
CA HIS A 201 5.02 16.49 -2.76
C HIS A 201 4.49 15.09 -3.10
N GLY A 202 4.00 14.93 -4.33
CA GLY A 202 3.40 13.69 -4.84
C GLY A 202 2.01 13.33 -4.32
N VAL A 203 1.29 14.22 -3.63
CA VAL A 203 -0.08 13.93 -3.13
C VAL A 203 -1.05 15.01 -3.62
N PRO A 204 -2.12 14.66 -4.39
CA PRO A 204 -3.06 15.64 -4.90
C PRO A 204 -3.79 16.39 -3.78
N ARG A 205 -4.27 17.59 -4.09
CA ARG A 205 -5.03 18.43 -3.16
C ARG A 205 -6.50 18.05 -3.21
N VAL A 206 -7.15 18.11 -2.04
CA VAL A 206 -8.61 18.17 -1.95
C VAL A 206 -8.98 19.65 -1.80
N HIS A 207 -9.70 20.20 -2.77
CA HIS A 207 -10.11 21.60 -2.77
C HIS A 207 -11.35 21.82 -1.90
N TYR A 208 -12.34 20.94 -2.04
CA TYR A 208 -13.60 20.97 -1.31
C TYR A 208 -14.00 19.57 -0.92
N LYS A 209 -14.74 19.42 0.18
CA LYS A 209 -15.39 18.16 0.54
C LYS A 209 -16.62 18.40 1.39
N GLY A 210 -17.58 17.48 1.31
CA GLY A 210 -18.84 17.58 2.03
C GLY A 210 -19.76 16.40 1.71
N ARG A 211 -21.00 16.46 2.21
CA ARG A 211 -22.01 15.44 1.98
C ARG A 211 -23.12 16.02 1.08
N GLN A 212 -23.52 15.28 0.06
CA GLN A 212 -24.66 15.60 -0.79
C GLN A 212 -25.50 14.34 -0.98
N GLY A 213 -26.77 14.39 -0.60
CA GLY A 213 -27.59 13.18 -0.46
C GLY A 213 -26.91 12.14 0.45
N ASP A 214 -26.87 10.90 -0.02
CA ASP A 214 -26.23 9.77 0.66
C ASP A 214 -24.77 9.53 0.27
N TYR A 215 -24.11 10.52 -0.36
CA TYR A 215 -22.69 10.48 -0.72
C TYR A 215 -21.86 11.47 0.09
N TYR A 216 -20.72 10.98 0.58
CA TYR A 216 -19.57 11.82 0.90
C TYR A 216 -18.78 12.07 -0.38
N VAL A 217 -18.49 13.33 -0.67
CA VAL A 217 -17.85 13.77 -1.92
C VAL A 217 -16.57 14.55 -1.60
N MET A 218 -15.49 14.23 -2.31
CA MET A 218 -14.28 15.06 -2.39
C MET A 218 -14.14 15.63 -3.81
N VAL A 219 -13.79 16.91 -3.88
CA VAL A 219 -13.41 17.64 -5.09
C VAL A 219 -11.90 17.83 -5.06
N MET A 220 -11.19 17.30 -6.05
CA MET A 220 -9.74 17.12 -6.03
C MET A 220 -9.09 17.63 -7.33
N ASP A 221 -7.76 17.83 -7.29
CA ASP A 221 -6.97 18.08 -8.51
C ASP A 221 -7.29 17.01 -9.56
N MET A 222 -7.56 17.45 -10.80
CA MET A 222 -7.61 16.54 -11.94
C MET A 222 -6.19 16.09 -12.29
N LEU A 223 -6.01 14.82 -12.65
CA LEU A 223 -4.72 14.21 -12.98
C LEU A 223 -4.75 13.53 -14.36
N GLY A 224 -3.58 13.12 -14.82
CA GLY A 224 -3.37 12.37 -16.06
C GLY A 224 -3.55 10.85 -15.88
N PRO A 225 -3.02 10.04 -16.82
CA PRO A 225 -3.15 8.58 -16.78
C PRO A 225 -2.37 7.96 -15.61
N SER A 226 -2.78 6.78 -15.17
CA SER A 226 -2.03 5.95 -14.22
C SER A 226 -0.83 5.25 -14.89
N LEU A 227 0.15 4.80 -14.11
CA LEU A 227 1.24 3.98 -14.62
C LEU A 227 0.73 2.63 -15.18
N TRP A 228 -0.44 2.15 -14.74
CA TRP A 228 -1.12 1.01 -15.35
C TRP A 228 -1.59 1.32 -16.77
N ASP A 229 -2.24 2.46 -16.99
CA ASP A 229 -2.70 2.89 -18.31
C ASP A 229 -1.52 3.13 -19.26
N VAL A 230 -0.46 3.78 -18.77
CA VAL A 230 0.78 3.99 -19.56
C VAL A 230 1.47 2.66 -19.88
N TRP A 231 1.46 1.68 -18.97
CA TRP A 231 2.05 0.36 -19.20
C TRP A 231 1.26 -0.48 -20.22
N ASN A 232 -0.08 -0.49 -20.15
CA ASN A 232 -0.93 -1.15 -21.14
C ASN A 232 -0.74 -0.54 -22.55
N ASN A 233 -0.76 0.79 -22.64
CA ASN A 233 -0.64 1.51 -23.91
C ASN A 233 0.75 1.40 -24.57
N ASN A 234 1.78 0.95 -23.84
CA ASN A 234 3.14 0.72 -24.34
C ASN A 234 3.46 -0.79 -24.46
N SER A 235 2.56 -1.54 -25.08
CA SER A 235 2.72 -2.98 -25.36
C SER A 235 3.12 -3.82 -24.14
N HIS A 236 2.55 -3.49 -22.97
CA HIS A 236 2.77 -4.19 -21.71
C HIS A 236 4.24 -4.18 -21.22
N THR A 237 5.00 -3.12 -21.54
CA THR A 237 6.36 -2.89 -21.02
C THR A 237 6.64 -1.40 -20.75
N MET A 238 7.71 -1.12 -20.00
CA MET A 238 8.30 0.22 -19.86
C MET A 238 9.81 0.16 -20.01
N SER A 239 10.43 1.24 -20.53
CA SER A 239 11.89 1.32 -20.66
C SER A 239 12.59 1.37 -19.29
N ILE A 240 13.84 0.89 -19.25
CA ILE A 240 14.65 0.86 -18.03
C ILE A 240 14.83 2.27 -17.43
N GLU A 241 15.03 3.30 -18.26
CA GLU A 241 15.11 4.69 -17.81
C GLU A 241 13.78 5.21 -17.25
N MET A 242 12.64 4.88 -17.88
CA MET A 242 11.32 5.25 -17.38
C MET A 242 11.07 4.65 -16.00
N VAL A 243 11.30 3.35 -15.82
CA VAL A 243 11.08 2.71 -14.51
C VAL A 243 12.11 3.16 -13.46
N ALA A 244 13.32 3.58 -13.86
CA ALA A 244 14.27 4.20 -12.94
C ALA A 244 13.84 5.62 -12.51
N CYS A 245 13.27 6.43 -13.41
CA CYS A 245 12.67 7.73 -13.05
C CYS A 245 11.47 7.55 -12.10
N ILE A 246 10.60 6.56 -12.39
CA ILE A 246 9.49 6.16 -11.50
C ILE A 246 10.04 5.76 -10.13
N ALA A 247 11.10 4.95 -10.05
CA ALA A 247 11.69 4.53 -8.79
C ALA A 247 12.18 5.72 -7.95
N ILE A 248 12.95 6.63 -8.55
CA ILE A 248 13.49 7.82 -7.88
C ILE A 248 12.38 8.68 -7.29
N GLU A 249 11.38 9.05 -8.10
CA GLU A 249 10.30 9.94 -7.67
C GLU A 249 9.36 9.22 -6.68
N ALA A 250 8.96 7.97 -6.94
CA ALA A 250 8.10 7.20 -6.03
C ALA A 250 8.73 6.97 -4.64
N ILE A 251 10.06 6.75 -4.56
CA ILE A 251 10.77 6.69 -3.26
C ILE A 251 10.72 8.04 -2.54
N SER A 252 10.80 9.17 -3.25
CA SER A 252 10.67 10.52 -2.69
C SER A 252 9.23 10.83 -2.21
N ILE A 253 8.21 10.39 -2.95
CA ILE A 253 6.80 10.54 -2.54
C ILE A 253 6.51 9.70 -1.29
N LEU A 254 7.02 8.47 -1.24
CA LEU A 254 6.92 7.62 -0.04
C LEU A 254 7.71 8.19 1.14
N GLU A 255 8.93 8.71 0.96
CA GLU A 255 9.63 9.48 2.01
C GLU A 255 8.73 10.60 2.54
N LYS A 256 8.07 11.35 1.65
CA LYS A 256 7.24 12.48 2.08
C LYS A 256 6.04 12.03 2.90
N MET A 257 5.34 10.98 2.48
CA MET A 257 4.24 10.36 3.22
C MET A 257 4.71 9.79 4.57
N HIS A 258 5.80 9.02 4.56
CA HIS A 258 6.39 8.43 5.76
C HIS A 258 6.86 9.52 6.73
N SER A 259 7.46 10.61 6.26
CA SER A 259 7.89 11.76 7.07
C SER A 259 6.74 12.46 7.80
N ARG A 260 5.50 12.35 7.30
CA ARG A 260 4.27 12.84 7.93
C ARG A 260 3.64 11.84 8.91
N GLY A 261 4.15 10.60 8.98
CA GLY A 261 3.74 9.57 9.93
C GLY A 261 2.73 8.55 9.40
N TYR A 262 2.45 8.58 8.09
CA TYR A 262 1.51 7.68 7.40
C TYR A 262 2.24 6.69 6.49
N VAL A 263 1.65 5.52 6.27
CA VAL A 263 1.99 4.55 5.20
C VAL A 263 0.77 4.39 4.28
N HIS A 264 0.99 3.99 3.04
CA HIS A 264 -0.07 3.88 2.02
C HIS A 264 -0.86 2.57 2.11
N GLY A 265 -0.16 1.44 2.28
CA GLY A 265 -0.76 0.11 2.38
C GLY A 265 -1.34 -0.47 1.07
N ASP A 266 -1.16 0.21 -0.08
CA ASP A 266 -1.64 -0.26 -1.39
C ASP A 266 -0.83 0.37 -2.55
N VAL A 267 0.50 0.27 -2.49
CA VAL A 267 1.40 0.79 -3.54
C VAL A 267 1.36 -0.12 -4.76
N LYS A 268 0.95 0.42 -5.91
CA LYS A 268 0.72 -0.31 -7.18
C LYS A 268 0.67 0.64 -8.39
N PRO A 269 0.83 0.16 -9.65
CA PRO A 269 0.78 1.01 -10.86
C PRO A 269 -0.51 1.84 -11.00
N GLU A 270 -1.65 1.29 -10.61
CA GLU A 270 -2.98 1.92 -10.72
C GLU A 270 -3.12 3.14 -9.79
N ASN A 271 -2.37 3.18 -8.68
CA ASN A 271 -2.42 4.26 -7.69
C ASN A 271 -1.35 5.35 -7.92
N PHE A 272 -0.45 5.17 -8.90
CA PHE A 272 0.49 6.20 -9.33
C PHE A 272 0.01 6.84 -10.63
N LEU A 273 -0.27 8.14 -10.62
CA LEU A 273 -0.76 8.91 -11.77
C LEU A 273 0.24 9.98 -12.19
N LEU A 274 0.28 10.27 -13.49
CA LEU A 274 0.96 11.43 -14.04
C LEU A 274 0.11 12.70 -13.85
N GLY A 275 0.72 13.88 -14.00
CA GLY A 275 -0.04 15.13 -14.07
C GLY A 275 -0.83 15.27 -15.38
N PRO A 276 -1.74 16.25 -15.50
CA PRO A 276 -2.57 16.42 -16.69
C PRO A 276 -1.74 16.67 -17.98
N PRO A 277 -2.02 15.97 -19.09
CA PRO A 277 -1.33 16.19 -20.36
C PRO A 277 -1.45 17.61 -20.90
N GLY A 278 -0.38 18.10 -21.56
CA GLY A 278 -0.30 19.48 -22.03
C GLY A 278 -0.29 20.50 -20.89
N THR A 279 0.40 20.19 -19.78
CA THR A 279 0.64 21.11 -18.66
C THR A 279 2.07 20.98 -18.14
N ASN A 280 2.55 21.99 -17.42
CA ASN A 280 3.87 21.97 -16.76
C ASN A 280 3.97 20.91 -15.63
N GLU A 281 2.90 20.15 -15.37
CA GLU A 281 2.88 19.06 -14.39
C GLU A 281 2.76 17.66 -15.04
N GLU A 282 2.65 17.57 -16.37
CA GLU A 282 2.49 16.31 -17.13
C GLU A 282 3.53 15.23 -16.77
N LYS A 283 4.80 15.62 -16.58
CA LYS A 283 5.89 14.72 -16.18
C LYS A 283 5.95 14.40 -14.67
N LYS A 284 5.14 15.04 -13.82
CA LYS A 284 5.16 14.81 -12.36
C LYS A 284 4.38 13.55 -12.00
N LEU A 285 4.87 12.84 -10.98
CA LEU A 285 4.21 11.67 -10.43
C LEU A 285 3.40 12.02 -9.17
N PHE A 286 2.22 11.41 -9.02
CA PHE A 286 1.31 11.57 -7.89
C PHE A 286 0.86 10.20 -7.39
N LEU A 287 0.69 10.05 -6.08
CA LEU A 287 0.22 8.85 -5.40
C LEU A 287 -1.18 9.10 -4.83
N VAL A 288 -2.14 8.23 -5.18
CA VAL A 288 -3.59 8.44 -4.96
C VAL A 288 -4.26 7.23 -4.29
N ASP A 289 -5.53 7.41 -3.89
CA ASP A 289 -6.35 6.46 -3.12
C ASP A 289 -5.79 6.10 -1.74
N LEU A 290 -5.90 7.07 -0.81
CA LEU A 290 -5.40 6.95 0.56
C LEU A 290 -6.39 6.19 1.48
N GLY A 291 -7.35 5.46 0.90
CA GLY A 291 -8.39 4.73 1.63
C GLY A 291 -7.87 3.58 2.51
N LEU A 292 -6.70 3.02 2.17
CA LEU A 292 -6.01 1.99 2.97
C LEU A 292 -4.88 2.52 3.85
N ALA A 293 -4.57 3.82 3.75
CA ALA A 293 -3.44 4.43 4.47
C ALA A 293 -3.63 4.36 5.99
N THR A 294 -2.56 4.09 6.73
CA THR A 294 -2.56 3.98 8.21
C THR A 294 -1.41 4.78 8.81
N LYS A 295 -1.42 4.99 10.13
CA LYS A 295 -0.28 5.61 10.83
C LYS A 295 0.75 4.56 11.20
N TRP A 296 2.02 4.81 10.89
CA TRP A 296 3.15 3.98 11.36
C TRP A 296 3.81 4.55 12.63
N ARG A 297 3.55 5.81 12.97
CA ARG A 297 3.93 6.42 14.25
C ARG A 297 2.76 7.14 14.88
N ASP A 298 2.73 7.19 16.20
CA ASP A 298 1.84 8.10 16.92
C ASP A 298 2.22 9.57 16.66
N SER A 299 1.19 10.42 16.60
CA SER A 299 1.33 11.84 16.27
C SER A 299 1.61 12.73 17.48
N SER A 300 1.45 12.23 18.71
CA SER A 300 1.66 12.99 19.95
C SER A 300 3.02 12.72 20.61
N THR A 301 3.49 11.47 20.54
CA THR A 301 4.76 10.99 21.11
C THR A 301 5.86 10.87 20.07
N GLY A 302 5.52 10.78 18.77
CA GLY A 302 6.46 10.50 17.68
C GLY A 302 6.97 9.06 17.62
N LEU A 303 6.56 8.19 18.56
CA LEU A 303 6.99 6.80 18.67
C LEU A 303 6.35 5.93 17.58
N HIS A 304 7.06 4.89 17.14
CA HIS A 304 6.53 3.87 16.24
C HIS A 304 5.29 3.20 16.86
N VAL A 305 4.28 2.85 16.04
CA VAL A 305 3.14 2.07 16.51
C VAL A 305 3.56 0.68 16.95
N GLU A 306 2.82 0.09 17.89
CA GLU A 306 3.09 -1.25 18.39
C GLU A 306 2.91 -2.33 17.31
N TYR A 307 3.67 -3.41 17.44
CA TYR A 307 3.56 -4.57 16.56
C TYR A 307 2.38 -5.45 16.97
N ASP A 308 1.54 -5.80 16.01
CA ASP A 308 0.42 -6.73 16.11
C ASP A 308 0.43 -7.65 14.87
N GLN A 309 -0.22 -8.81 14.97
CA GLN A 309 -0.40 -9.73 13.86
C GLN A 309 -1.76 -10.45 13.96
N ARG A 310 -2.60 -10.24 12.94
CA ARG A 310 -3.95 -10.79 12.79
C ARG A 310 -4.04 -11.51 11.44
N PRO A 311 -3.68 -12.81 11.35
CA PRO A 311 -3.55 -13.54 10.08
C PRO A 311 -4.83 -13.58 9.23
N ASP A 312 -5.98 -13.34 9.85
CA ASP A 312 -7.32 -13.19 9.28
C ASP A 312 -7.56 -11.82 8.58
N VAL A 313 -6.68 -10.83 8.78
CA VAL A 313 -6.86 -9.45 8.28
C VAL A 313 -5.83 -9.11 7.19
N PHE A 314 -6.16 -9.43 5.95
CA PHE A 314 -5.42 -8.95 4.76
C PHE A 314 -5.89 -7.56 4.29
N ARG A 315 -4.98 -6.74 3.74
CA ARG A 315 -5.26 -5.45 3.10
C ARG A 315 -4.31 -5.18 1.92
N GLY A 316 -4.74 -4.32 1.01
CA GLY A 316 -3.99 -3.97 -0.20
C GLY A 316 -4.20 -4.96 -1.36
N THR A 317 -3.53 -4.72 -2.47
CA THR A 317 -3.69 -5.50 -3.70
C THR A 317 -2.78 -6.73 -3.67
N VAL A 318 -3.33 -7.95 -3.61
CA VAL A 318 -2.63 -9.25 -3.48
C VAL A 318 -1.34 -9.36 -4.28
N ARG A 319 -1.36 -8.92 -5.56
CA ARG A 319 -0.23 -8.95 -6.50
C ARG A 319 0.98 -8.17 -5.95
N TYR A 320 0.77 -6.96 -5.44
CA TYR A 320 1.80 -6.00 -5.03
C TYR A 320 2.02 -5.91 -3.50
N ALA A 321 1.05 -6.27 -2.67
CA ALA A 321 1.16 -6.20 -1.20
C ALA A 321 2.35 -7.00 -0.63
N SER A 322 2.99 -6.49 0.43
CA SER A 322 4.14 -7.13 1.10
C SER A 322 3.80 -8.51 1.67
N VAL A 323 4.82 -9.35 1.86
CA VAL A 323 4.74 -10.62 2.60
C VAL A 323 4.19 -10.39 4.01
N HIS A 324 4.48 -9.25 4.64
CA HIS A 324 3.99 -8.94 5.97
C HIS A 324 2.50 -8.55 6.01
N ALA A 325 2.00 -7.85 4.99
CA ALA A 325 0.57 -7.62 4.80
C ALA A 325 -0.19 -8.93 4.53
N HIS A 326 0.38 -9.84 3.73
CA HIS A 326 -0.13 -11.20 3.54
C HIS A 326 -0.17 -12.05 4.82
N LEU A 327 0.74 -11.79 5.77
CA LEU A 327 0.76 -12.42 7.09
C LEU A 327 -0.10 -11.68 8.14
N GLY A 328 -0.84 -10.64 7.74
CA GLY A 328 -1.73 -9.87 8.63
C GLY A 328 -1.02 -9.04 9.69
N ARG A 329 0.25 -8.66 9.46
CA ARG A 329 1.07 -7.88 10.41
C ARG A 329 0.73 -6.40 10.34
N THR A 330 0.98 -5.65 11.43
CA THR A 330 0.92 -4.18 11.41
C THR A 330 1.75 -3.62 10.25
N GLY A 331 1.13 -2.80 9.41
CA GLY A 331 1.78 -2.14 8.28
C GLY A 331 2.78 -1.07 8.74
N SER A 332 3.90 -0.98 8.04
CA SER A 332 5.07 -0.17 8.38
C SER A 332 5.79 0.31 7.11
N ARG A 333 6.79 1.18 7.24
CA ARG A 333 7.41 1.87 6.08
C ARG A 333 8.06 0.94 5.06
N ARG A 334 8.55 -0.23 5.52
CA ARG A 334 9.06 -1.30 4.65
C ARG A 334 7.99 -1.88 3.73
N ASP A 335 6.73 -1.88 4.13
CA ASP A 335 5.65 -2.55 3.39
C ASP A 335 5.34 -1.81 2.09
N ASP A 336 5.25 -0.48 2.16
CA ASP A 336 5.13 0.37 0.97
C ASP A 336 6.34 0.24 0.04
N LEU A 337 7.56 0.09 0.60
CA LEU A 337 8.79 -0.02 -0.18
C LEU A 337 8.97 -1.42 -0.81
N GLU A 338 8.57 -2.49 -0.13
CA GLU A 338 8.49 -3.85 -0.70
C GLU A 338 7.42 -3.92 -1.80
N SER A 339 6.27 -3.28 -1.59
CA SER A 339 5.23 -3.15 -2.62
C SER A 339 5.65 -2.27 -3.80
N LEU A 340 6.43 -1.21 -3.58
CA LEU A 340 7.06 -0.45 -4.66
C LEU A 340 8.07 -1.32 -5.43
N ALA A 341 8.90 -2.11 -4.75
CA ALA A 341 9.85 -2.99 -5.43
C ALA A 341 9.15 -4.02 -6.33
N TYR A 342 8.05 -4.64 -5.85
CA TYR A 342 7.21 -5.51 -6.69
C TYR A 342 6.53 -4.76 -7.84
N THR A 343 6.14 -3.50 -7.63
CA THR A 343 5.56 -2.61 -8.65
C THR A 343 6.58 -2.30 -9.76
N LEU A 344 7.82 -1.93 -9.42
CA LEU A 344 8.88 -1.62 -10.38
C LEU A 344 9.29 -2.85 -11.21
N ILE A 345 9.43 -4.02 -10.57
CA ILE A 345 9.73 -5.27 -11.28
C ILE A 345 8.56 -5.68 -12.19
N PHE A 346 7.31 -5.43 -11.80
CA PHE A 346 6.16 -5.63 -12.68
C PHE A 346 6.23 -4.73 -13.93
N LEU A 347 6.48 -3.42 -13.79
CA LEU A 347 6.56 -2.49 -14.92
C LEU A 347 7.68 -2.82 -15.92
N LEU A 348 8.81 -3.38 -15.43
CA LEU A 348 9.91 -3.87 -16.29
C LEU A 348 9.62 -5.20 -17.00
N ARG A 349 8.86 -6.11 -16.39
CA ARG A 349 8.73 -7.51 -16.84
C ARG A 349 7.36 -7.91 -17.36
N GLY A 350 6.36 -7.06 -17.14
CA GLY A 350 4.94 -7.33 -17.35
C GLY A 350 4.32 -8.42 -16.45
N ARG A 351 5.12 -9.15 -15.66
CA ARG A 351 4.66 -10.22 -14.78
C ARG A 351 5.56 -10.47 -13.58
N LEU A 352 4.95 -10.91 -12.49
CA LEU A 352 5.58 -11.36 -11.25
C LEU A 352 5.44 -12.88 -11.06
N PRO A 353 6.38 -13.58 -10.39
CA PRO A 353 6.40 -15.05 -10.27
C PRO A 353 5.24 -15.71 -9.49
N TRP A 354 4.26 -14.92 -9.04
CA TRP A 354 3.10 -15.32 -8.24
C TRP A 354 1.76 -14.88 -8.86
N GLN A 355 1.74 -14.54 -10.15
CA GLN A 355 0.49 -14.41 -10.92
C GLN A 355 -0.05 -15.80 -11.31
N GLY A 356 -1.35 -15.88 -11.62
CA GLY A 356 -2.04 -17.11 -12.04
C GLY A 356 -2.75 -17.89 -10.93
N TYR A 357 -2.45 -17.66 -9.65
CA TYR A 357 -3.18 -18.30 -8.55
C TYR A 357 -4.64 -17.80 -8.45
N GLN A 358 -5.58 -18.72 -8.21
CA GLN A 358 -7.02 -18.46 -8.09
C GLN A 358 -7.63 -19.19 -6.87
N GLY A 359 -8.92 -18.98 -6.60
CA GLY A 359 -9.64 -19.56 -5.47
C GLY A 359 -9.36 -18.89 -4.11
N GLU A 360 -10.01 -19.36 -3.05
CA GLU A 360 -9.96 -18.74 -1.71
C GLU A 360 -8.52 -18.72 -1.14
N ASN A 361 -7.74 -19.77 -1.37
CA ASN A 361 -6.35 -19.90 -0.92
C ASN A 361 -5.35 -19.04 -1.72
N LYS A 362 -5.79 -18.24 -2.70
CA LYS A 362 -4.95 -17.37 -3.56
C LYS A 362 -3.98 -16.50 -2.77
N GLY A 363 -4.43 -15.87 -1.69
CA GLY A 363 -3.57 -15.03 -0.83
C GLY A 363 -2.42 -15.82 -0.20
N PHE A 364 -2.73 -16.97 0.41
CA PHE A 364 -1.74 -17.85 1.01
C PHE A 364 -0.73 -18.39 -0.01
N LEU A 365 -1.18 -18.81 -1.20
CA LEU A 365 -0.32 -19.29 -2.27
C LEU A 365 0.62 -18.20 -2.79
N VAL A 366 0.11 -16.97 -2.98
CA VAL A 366 0.92 -15.80 -3.33
C VAL A 366 1.95 -15.48 -2.24
N CYS A 367 1.57 -15.52 -0.96
CA CYS A 367 2.49 -15.31 0.16
C CYS A 367 3.61 -16.36 0.19
N LYS A 368 3.26 -17.65 0.08
CA LYS A 368 4.22 -18.75 0.04
C LYS A 368 5.20 -18.60 -1.14
N LYS A 369 4.68 -18.25 -2.33
CA LYS A 369 5.51 -18.04 -3.53
C LYS A 369 6.42 -16.81 -3.41
N LYS A 370 5.95 -15.70 -2.84
CA LYS A 370 6.80 -14.53 -2.51
C LYS A 370 7.93 -14.90 -1.56
N MET A 371 7.63 -15.58 -0.45
CA MET A 371 8.63 -16.02 0.53
C MET A 371 9.69 -16.96 -0.05
N ALA A 372 9.31 -17.79 -1.03
CA ALA A 372 10.20 -18.72 -1.73
C ALA A 372 10.87 -18.14 -3.00
N THR A 373 10.74 -16.83 -3.27
CA THR A 373 11.36 -16.18 -4.44
C THR A 373 12.45 -15.24 -3.97
N SER A 374 13.72 -15.56 -4.28
CA SER A 374 14.86 -14.72 -3.92
C SER A 374 14.92 -13.42 -4.76
N PRO A 375 15.64 -12.37 -4.31
CA PRO A 375 15.84 -11.15 -5.10
C PRO A 375 16.47 -11.41 -6.48
N GLU A 376 17.40 -12.35 -6.57
CA GLU A 376 18.06 -12.77 -7.82
C GLU A 376 17.07 -13.44 -8.78
N ALA A 377 16.21 -14.32 -8.28
CA ALA A 377 15.18 -14.98 -9.08
C ALA A 377 14.09 -14.00 -9.54
N LEU A 378 13.69 -13.07 -8.69
CA LEU A 378 12.72 -12.02 -9.02
C LEU A 378 13.26 -11.03 -10.06
N CYS A 379 14.53 -10.64 -9.91
CA CYS A 379 15.21 -9.65 -10.75
C CYS A 379 16.07 -10.27 -11.86
N CYS A 380 15.82 -11.53 -12.24
CA CYS A 380 16.58 -12.22 -13.27
C CYS A 380 16.45 -11.49 -14.62
N PHE A 381 17.58 -11.05 -15.19
CA PHE A 381 17.66 -10.13 -16.35
C PHE A 381 17.22 -8.67 -16.12
N CYS A 382 16.96 -8.24 -14.88
CA CYS A 382 16.76 -6.82 -14.55
C CYS A 382 18.11 -6.14 -14.20
N PRO A 383 18.25 -4.82 -14.43
CA PRO A 383 19.47 -4.09 -14.06
C PRO A 383 19.78 -4.16 -12.56
N GLN A 384 21.07 -4.20 -12.22
CA GLN A 384 21.55 -4.36 -10.84
C GLN A 384 20.91 -3.42 -9.79
N PRO A 385 20.66 -2.13 -10.06
CA PRO A 385 19.96 -1.24 -9.11
C PRO A 385 18.60 -1.76 -8.63
N PHE A 386 17.80 -2.39 -9.50
CA PHE A 386 16.50 -2.94 -9.11
C PHE A 386 16.66 -4.15 -8.18
N ARG A 387 17.63 -5.03 -8.45
CA ARG A 387 17.96 -6.15 -7.56
C ARG A 387 18.42 -5.65 -6.19
N GLN A 388 19.34 -4.68 -6.16
CA GLN A 388 19.83 -4.09 -4.91
C GLN A 388 18.73 -3.38 -4.11
N PHE A 389 17.77 -2.74 -4.80
CA PHE A 389 16.61 -2.15 -4.14
C PHE A 389 15.74 -3.23 -3.47
N VAL A 390 15.39 -4.32 -4.19
CA VAL A 390 14.68 -5.48 -3.62
C VAL A 390 15.43 -6.03 -2.41
N GLU A 391 16.73 -6.32 -2.53
CA GLU A 391 17.58 -6.87 -1.46
C GLU A 391 17.56 -6.02 -0.18
N TYR A 392 17.53 -4.69 -0.31
CA TYR A 392 17.42 -3.82 0.87
C TYR A 392 16.02 -3.80 1.47
N VAL A 393 14.97 -3.59 0.67
CA VAL A 393 13.63 -3.35 1.23
C VAL A 393 13.02 -4.59 1.86
N VAL A 394 13.20 -5.77 1.25
CA VAL A 394 12.62 -7.02 1.79
C VAL A 394 13.20 -7.39 3.16
N ASN A 395 14.38 -6.87 3.51
CA ASN A 395 15.11 -7.20 4.73
C ASN A 395 14.98 -6.14 5.86
N LEU A 396 14.22 -5.06 5.64
CA LEU A 396 13.94 -4.04 6.66
C LEU A 396 13.14 -4.61 7.84
N LYS A 397 13.53 -4.22 9.07
CA LYS A 397 12.72 -4.49 10.27
C LYS A 397 11.49 -3.58 10.31
N PHE A 398 10.52 -3.95 11.15
CA PHE A 398 9.25 -3.25 11.34
C PHE A 398 9.43 -1.77 11.71
N ASP A 399 10.34 -1.52 12.64
CA ASP A 399 10.64 -0.22 13.24
C ASP A 399 11.81 0.53 12.56
N GLU A 400 12.43 -0.08 11.54
CA GLU A 400 13.65 0.45 10.91
C GLU A 400 13.39 1.75 10.13
N GLU A 401 14.38 2.65 10.14
CA GLU A 401 14.38 3.88 9.35
C GLU A 401 14.90 3.56 7.93
N PRO A 402 14.07 3.61 6.87
CA PRO A 402 14.53 3.25 5.54
C PRO A 402 15.52 4.30 5.00
N ASN A 403 16.57 3.85 4.32
CA ASN A 403 17.58 4.77 3.77
C ASN A 403 17.18 5.26 2.36
N TYR A 404 16.10 6.05 2.29
CA TYR A 404 15.52 6.57 1.04
C TYR A 404 16.57 7.19 0.11
N ALA A 405 17.49 7.99 0.67
CA ALA A 405 18.57 8.64 -0.08
C ALA A 405 19.53 7.63 -0.72
N LYS A 406 19.90 6.55 -0.01
CA LYS A 406 20.68 5.44 -0.60
C LYS A 406 19.90 4.75 -1.71
N TYR A 407 18.62 4.47 -1.50
CA TYR A 407 17.79 3.75 -2.48
C TYR A 407 17.61 4.52 -3.79
N ILE A 408 17.40 5.84 -3.70
CA ILE A 408 17.41 6.74 -4.87
C ILE A 408 18.75 6.64 -5.60
N SER A 409 19.88 6.75 -4.88
CA SER A 409 21.22 6.76 -5.49
C SER A 409 21.65 5.47 -6.20
N LEU A 410 20.85 4.40 -6.12
CA LEU A 410 21.05 3.19 -6.94
C LEU A 410 20.74 3.48 -8.42
N PHE A 411 19.79 4.38 -8.69
CA PHE A 411 19.26 4.66 -10.02
C PHE A 411 19.97 5.82 -10.74
N ASP A 412 20.82 6.58 -10.02
CA ASP A 412 21.61 7.70 -10.57
C ASP A 412 22.39 7.33 -11.85
N GLY A 413 22.89 6.08 -11.94
CA GLY A 413 23.65 5.57 -13.08
C GLY A 413 22.81 5.06 -14.26
N ILE A 414 21.48 5.09 -14.17
CA ILE A 414 20.55 4.70 -15.24
C ILE A 414 19.93 5.93 -15.92
N VAL A 415 19.66 7.00 -15.16
CA VAL A 415 18.86 8.14 -15.61
C VAL A 415 19.72 9.22 -16.25
N GLY A 416 19.31 9.75 -17.41
CA GLY A 416 20.06 10.76 -18.15
C GLY A 416 20.43 12.01 -17.32
N PRO A 417 21.62 12.60 -17.51
CA PRO A 417 22.12 13.70 -16.67
C PRO A 417 21.34 15.01 -16.86
N ASN A 418 20.67 15.20 -18.00
CA ASN A 418 19.79 16.34 -18.27
C ASN A 418 18.37 16.04 -17.73
N PRO A 419 17.81 16.80 -16.77
CA PRO A 419 16.45 16.60 -16.26
C PRO A 419 15.35 16.83 -17.29
N ASP A 420 15.51 17.78 -18.21
CA ASP A 420 14.43 18.26 -19.08
C ASP A 420 13.94 17.17 -20.06
N ILE A 421 14.87 16.31 -20.51
CA ILE A 421 14.59 15.21 -21.44
C ILE A 421 14.06 13.94 -20.75
N ARG A 422 14.15 13.83 -19.41
CA ARG A 422 13.69 12.64 -18.67
C ARG A 422 12.20 12.40 -18.93
N PRO A 423 11.72 11.15 -19.00
CA PRO A 423 10.30 10.87 -19.22
C PRO A 423 9.42 11.28 -18.03
N ILE A 424 9.98 11.25 -16.81
CA ILE A 424 9.34 11.69 -15.57
C ILE A 424 10.24 12.69 -14.82
N ASN A 425 9.62 13.70 -14.21
CA ASN A 425 10.26 14.67 -13.33
C ASN A 425 10.70 13.96 -12.04
N THR A 426 11.90 14.28 -11.56
CA THR A 426 12.56 13.63 -10.41
C THR A 426 13.01 14.66 -9.38
N ASP A 427 12.39 15.85 -9.38
CA ASP A 427 12.82 17.01 -8.59
C ASP A 427 12.55 16.85 -7.10
N GLY A 428 11.59 15.98 -6.72
CA GLY A 428 11.37 15.63 -5.32
C GLY A 428 12.62 15.06 -4.67
N ALA A 429 13.27 14.15 -5.39
CA ALA A 429 14.45 13.43 -4.92
C ALA A 429 15.70 14.30 -4.77
N GLN A 430 15.77 15.50 -5.40
CA GLN A 430 16.95 16.38 -5.35
C GLN A 430 17.47 16.58 -3.91
N LYS A 431 16.58 16.85 -2.95
CA LYS A 431 16.95 17.09 -1.54
C LYS A 431 17.54 15.87 -0.84
N LEU A 432 17.25 14.66 -1.32
CA LEU A 432 17.82 13.41 -0.83
C LEU A 432 19.16 13.12 -1.53
N ILE A 433 19.26 13.38 -2.83
CA ILE A 433 20.49 13.29 -3.63
C ILE A 433 21.59 14.21 -3.06
N TYR A 434 21.27 15.47 -2.74
CA TYR A 434 22.23 16.40 -2.12
C TYR A 434 22.77 15.92 -0.75
N GLN A 435 22.01 15.11 0.01
CA GLN A 435 22.50 14.51 1.26
C GLN A 435 23.50 13.37 1.03
N VAL A 436 23.40 12.65 -0.11
CA VAL A 436 24.40 11.66 -0.52
C VAL A 436 25.67 12.36 -1.00
N GLY A 437 25.54 13.45 -1.77
CA GLY A 437 26.67 14.26 -2.22
C GLY A 437 27.55 14.78 -1.07
N HIS A 438 26.95 15.36 -0.04
CA HIS A 438 27.67 15.82 1.17
C HIS A 438 28.33 14.69 1.97
N LYS A 439 27.82 13.45 1.89
CA LYS A 439 28.46 12.28 2.52
C LYS A 439 29.64 11.75 1.70
N ARG A 440 29.56 11.76 0.36
CA ARG A 440 30.73 11.49 -0.51
C ARG A 440 31.84 12.52 -0.27
N GLY A 441 31.49 13.81 -0.15
CA GLY A 441 32.43 14.89 0.18
C GLY A 441 33.07 14.83 1.58
N ARG A 442 32.75 13.81 2.40
CA ARG A 442 33.35 13.58 3.73
C ARG A 442 34.04 12.22 3.86
N LEU A 443 34.31 11.56 2.74
CA LEU A 443 35.08 10.32 2.64
C LEU A 443 36.19 10.49 1.60
N THR A 444 37.15 11.35 1.92
CA THR A 444 38.52 11.19 1.41
C THR A 444 39.09 9.87 1.93
N MET A 445 39.97 9.23 1.16
CA MET A 445 40.55 7.94 1.55
C MET A 445 41.39 8.08 2.82
N GLU A 446 41.00 7.33 3.85
CA GLU A 446 41.90 6.79 4.86
C GLU A 446 41.78 5.27 4.72
N GLU A 447 42.89 4.62 4.35
CA GLU A 447 42.99 3.17 4.22
C GLU A 447 43.34 2.60 5.61
N GLU A 448 42.39 1.95 6.28
CA GLU A 448 42.66 1.19 7.51
C GLU A 448 42.90 -0.29 7.17
N ASP A 449 44.08 -0.77 7.56
CA ASP A 449 44.64 -2.09 7.24
C ASP A 449 43.95 -3.28 7.92
N ASP A 450 44.36 -4.49 7.51
CA ASP A 450 44.00 -5.81 8.03
C ASP A 450 43.77 -5.89 9.57
N GLU A 451 42.58 -6.35 9.99
CA GLU A 451 42.53 -7.32 11.10
C GLU A 451 41.43 -8.38 10.92
N GLN A 452 41.83 -9.66 10.87
CA GLN A 452 40.94 -10.80 10.66
C GLN A 452 40.27 -11.28 11.97
N PRO A 453 38.92 -11.34 12.06
CA PRO A 453 38.24 -11.82 13.24
C PRO A 453 38.39 -13.35 13.43
N LYS A 454 39.29 -13.74 14.35
CA LYS A 454 39.63 -15.14 14.67
C LYS A 454 38.40 -15.94 15.15
N LYS A 455 38.03 -16.98 14.40
CA LYS A 455 36.93 -17.90 14.75
C LYS A 455 37.21 -18.64 16.06
N LYS A 456 36.24 -18.65 16.99
CA LYS A 456 36.19 -19.62 18.10
C LYS A 456 34.95 -20.50 17.95
N VAL A 457 35.16 -21.73 17.46
CA VAL A 457 34.11 -22.76 17.38
C VAL A 457 33.93 -23.41 18.75
N ARG A 458 32.68 -23.59 19.18
CA ARG A 458 32.32 -24.42 20.34
C ARG A 458 31.18 -25.34 19.93
N MET A 459 31.45 -26.64 19.79
CA MET A 459 30.39 -27.61 19.51
C MET A 459 29.45 -27.75 20.71
N GLY A 460 28.17 -27.97 20.41
CA GLY A 460 27.10 -28.30 21.35
C GLY A 460 26.19 -29.34 20.69
N MET A 461 25.59 -30.21 21.49
CA MET A 461 24.88 -31.40 20.99
C MET A 461 23.48 -31.04 20.44
N PRO A 462 22.93 -31.83 19.48
CA PRO A 462 21.65 -31.53 18.85
C PRO A 462 20.48 -31.70 19.84
N ALA A 463 19.57 -30.73 19.84
CA ALA A 463 18.33 -30.78 20.61
C ALA A 463 17.14 -30.97 19.66
N THR A 464 16.34 -32.00 19.91
CA THR A 464 15.08 -32.28 19.22
C THR A 464 13.89 -31.65 19.95
N GLN A 465 12.72 -31.71 19.32
CA GLN A 465 11.39 -31.31 19.83
C GLN A 465 11.07 -29.80 19.84
N TRP A 466 9.76 -29.52 19.78
CA TRP A 466 9.12 -28.22 19.64
C TRP A 466 8.25 -27.94 20.87
N ILE A 467 8.06 -26.67 21.25
CA ILE A 467 6.78 -26.05 21.68
C ILE A 467 7.01 -24.58 22.07
N SER A 468 5.97 -23.74 21.96
CA SER A 468 6.04 -22.29 22.05
C SER A 468 5.69 -21.72 23.43
N VAL A 469 6.60 -20.91 24.00
CA VAL A 469 6.29 -19.81 24.92
C VAL A 469 7.22 -18.65 24.58
N TYR A 470 6.69 -17.43 24.44
CA TYR A 470 7.49 -16.22 24.25
C TYR A 470 7.11 -15.19 25.31
N ASN A 471 8.11 -14.69 26.06
CA ASN A 471 7.86 -13.71 27.11
C ASN A 471 9.01 -12.70 27.21
N ALA A 472 8.67 -11.42 27.16
CA ALA A 472 9.48 -10.24 27.50
C ALA A 472 10.97 -10.13 27.02
N ARG A 473 11.14 -9.33 25.95
CA ARG A 473 12.22 -8.33 25.69
C ARG A 473 13.47 -8.70 24.85
N ARG A 474 13.62 -7.85 23.81
CA ARG A 474 14.78 -7.54 22.92
C ARG A 474 15.12 -8.56 21.82
N PRO A 475 15.58 -8.08 20.64
CA PRO A 475 15.25 -8.76 19.39
C PRO A 475 16.37 -9.66 18.85
N MET A 476 16.02 -10.89 18.47
CA MET A 476 16.90 -11.73 17.66
C MET A 476 16.89 -11.28 16.18
N LYS A 477 18.08 -11.27 15.56
CA LYS A 477 18.22 -11.28 14.11
C LYS A 477 17.80 -12.67 13.61
N GLN A 478 16.82 -12.78 12.71
CA GLN A 478 16.49 -14.07 12.11
C GLN A 478 16.00 -13.92 10.65
N ARG A 479 16.96 -13.98 9.73
CA ARG A 479 16.80 -14.42 8.33
C ARG A 479 18.05 -15.19 7.88
N TYR A 480 18.13 -16.42 8.34
CA TYR A 480 18.95 -17.51 7.80
C TYR A 480 18.20 -18.81 8.14
N VAL A 481 18.19 -19.86 7.32
CA VAL A 481 18.45 -20.03 5.88
C VAL A 481 17.80 -21.38 5.50
N LEU A 482 17.42 -21.56 4.23
CA LEU A 482 17.48 -22.81 3.42
C LEU A 482 16.66 -22.58 2.14
#